data_AF-A0A920KN84-F1
#
_entry.id   AF-A0A920KN84-F1
#
_cell.length_a   1.000
_cell.length_b   1.000
_cell.length_c   1.000
_cell.angle_alpha   90.00
_cell.angle_beta   90.00
_cell.angle_gamma   90.00
#
_symmetry.space_group_name_H-M   'P 1'
#
loop_
_entity.id
_entity.type
_entity.pdbx_description
1 polymer ?
#
loop_
_entity_poly.entity_id
_entity_poly.type
_entity_poly.pdbx_seq_one_letter_code
_entity_poly.pdbx_strand_id
1 'polypeptide(L)' 'MIKLFQFKLCPFSRRVRFTLEEYNISFVTIDEIIWNKRKEFLAINPAGTLPVLIDEADDIL' A
#
# COMPACT_ATOMS: atom_id res chain seq x y z
N MET A 1 6.75 -11.63 -0.25
CA MET A 1 5.28 -11.57 -0.10
C MET A 1 4.92 -10.10 -0.09
N ILE A 2 4.24 -9.65 -1.14
CA ILE A 2 3.97 -8.24 -1.37
C ILE A 2 2.87 -7.76 -0.42
N LYS A 3 3.09 -6.61 0.22
CA LYS A 3 2.11 -5.92 1.07
C LYS A 3 1.69 -4.61 0.42
N LEU A 4 0.38 -4.41 0.27
CA LEU A 4 -0.20 -3.19 -0.27
C LEU A 4 -0.92 -2.42 0.84
N PHE A 5 -0.37 -1.28 1.25
CA PHE A 5 -1.09 -0.31 2.07
C PHE A 5 -2.06 0.45 1.18
N GLN A 6 -3.35 0.39 1.50
CA GLN A 6 -4.39 1.02 0.70
C GLN A 6 -5.46 1.70 1.55
N PHE A 7 -6.20 2.58 0.89
CA PHE A 7 -7.48 3.06 1.38
C PHE A 7 -8.55 2.75 0.32
N LYS A 8 -9.63 2.06 0.72
CA LYS A 8 -10.64 1.53 -0.24
C LYS A 8 -11.25 2.59 -1.16
N LEU A 9 -11.41 3.83 -0.67
CA LEU A 9 -11.95 4.94 -1.45
C LEU A 9 -10.89 5.71 -2.25
N CYS A 10 -9.60 5.41 -2.07
CA CYS A 10 -8.54 6.05 -2.84
C CYS A 10 -8.47 5.47 -4.26
N PRO A 11 -8.60 6.30 -5.32
CA PRO A 11 -8.56 5.81 -6.70
C PRO A 11 -7.19 5.24 -7.08
N PHE A 12 -6.10 5.83 -6.56
CA PHE A 12 -4.75 5.34 -6.80
C PHE A 12 -4.52 3.94 -6.22
N SER A 13 -5.01 3.69 -5.01
CA SER A 13 -4.95 2.37 -4.40
C SER A 13 -5.79 1.33 -5.15
N ARG A 14 -6.97 1.73 -5.63
CA ARG A 14 -7.82 0.87 -6.45
C ARG A 14 -7.13 0.48 -7.76
N ARG A 15 -6.43 1.43 -8.40
CA ARG A 15 -5.65 1.17 -9.62
C ARG A 15 -4.56 0.11 -9.37
N VAL A 16 -3.73 0.30 -8.35
CA VAL A 16 -2.63 -0.64 -8.04
C VAL A 16 -3.17 -2.04 -7.72
N ARG A 17 -4.25 -2.12 -6.93
CA ARG A 17 -4.91 -3.40 -6.65
C ARG A 17 -5.39 -4.11 -7.91
N PHE A 18 -6.04 -3.41 -8.83
CA PHE A 18 -6.43 -4.02 -10.12
C PHE A 18 -5.22 -4.49 -10.91
N THR A 19 -4.16 -3.67 -10.98
CA THR A 19 -2.94 -4.07 -11.69
C THR A 19 -2.35 -5.36 -11.12
N LEU A 20 -2.25 -5.49 -9.79
CA LEU A 20 -1.71 -6.70 -9.17
C LEU A 20 -2.57 -7.94 -9.45
N GLU A 21 -3.89 -7.79 -9.41
CA GLU A 21 -4.84 -8.86 -9.76
C GLU A 21 -4.73 -9.27 -11.25
N GLU A 22 -4.64 -8.30 -12.16
CA GLU A 22 -4.49 -8.56 -13.60
C GLU A 22 -3.20 -9.33 -13.93
N TYR A 23 -2.11 -9.06 -13.20
CA TYR A 23 -0.85 -9.79 -13.32
C TYR A 23 -0.80 -11.08 -12.48
N ASN A 24 -1.91 -11.45 -11.80
CA ASN A 24 -2.02 -12.62 -10.95
C ASN A 24 -0.92 -12.71 -9.88
N ILE A 25 -0.50 -11.54 -9.37
CA ILE A 25 0.52 -11.43 -8.33
C ILE A 25 -0.14 -11.65 -6.97
N SER A 26 0.45 -12.47 -6.12
CA SER A 26 -0.05 -12.67 -4.74
C SER A 26 0.39 -11.52 -3.84
N PHE A 27 -0.59 -10.82 -3.24
CA PHE A 27 -0.35 -9.73 -2.30
C PHE A 27 -1.32 -9.76 -1.12
N VAL A 28 -0.94 -9.08 -0.04
CA VAL A 28 -1.78 -8.86 1.14
C VAL A 28 -2.13 -7.38 1.23
N THR A 29 -3.41 -7.06 1.41
CA THR A 29 -3.87 -5.68 1.61
C THR A 29 -3.92 -5.30 3.09
N ILE A 30 -3.40 -4.12 3.41
CA ILE A 30 -3.48 -3.50 4.72
C ILE A 30 -4.26 -2.19 4.55
N ASP A 31 -5.40 -2.06 5.24
CA ASP A 31 -6.19 -0.83 5.21
C ASP A 31 -5.51 0.22 6.11
N GLU A 32 -5.12 1.34 5.53
CA GLU A 32 -4.48 2.46 6.22
C GLU A 32 -5.29 3.75 6.00
N ILE A 33 -5.40 4.54 7.07
CA ILE A 33 -6.20 5.76 7.08
C ILE A 33 -5.26 6.95 7.25
N ILE A 34 -5.03 7.71 6.18
CA ILE A 34 -4.04 8.80 6.12
C ILE A 34 -4.19 9.85 7.23
N TRP A 35 -5.41 10.18 7.66
CA TRP A 35 -5.65 11.20 8.69
C TRP A 35 -5.40 10.70 10.10
N ASN A 36 -5.27 9.38 10.32
CA ASN A 36 -4.88 8.84 11.62
C ASN A 36 -3.39 9.07 11.92
N LYS A 37 -2.58 9.44 10.89
CA LYS A 37 -1.16 9.77 11.02
C LYS A 37 -0.40 8.77 11.90
N ARG A 38 -0.64 7.48 11.66
CA ARG A 38 -0.01 6.40 12.42
C ARG A 38 1.50 6.51 12.29
N LYS A 39 2.19 6.54 13.44
CA LYS A 39 3.66 6.67 13.49
C LYS A 39 4.35 5.52 12.78
N GLU A 40 3.79 4.30 12.89
CA GLU A 40 4.36 3.14 12.21
C GLU A 40 4.28 3.27 10.68
N PHE A 41 3.19 3.81 10.15
CA PHE A 41 3.04 4.03 8.71
C PHE A 41 3.90 5.20 8.21
N LEU A 42 3.98 6.29 8.98
CA LEU A 42 4.84 7.43 8.62
C LEU A 42 6.34 7.07 8.66
N ALA A 43 6.74 6.07 9.44
CA ALA A 43 8.10 5.54 9.39
C ALA A 43 8.41 4.83 8.07
N ILE A 44 7.40 4.23 7.43
CA ILE A 44 7.50 3.58 6.12
C ILE A 44 7.44 4.63 4.99
N ASN A 45 6.43 5.50 5.03
CA ASN A 45 6.25 6.57 4.06
C ASN A 45 6.08 7.91 4.79
N PRO A 46 7.17 8.70 4.94
CA PRO A 46 7.11 10.02 5.57
C PRO A 46 6.16 11.00 4.86
N ALA A 47 5.87 10.79 3.58
CA ALA A 47 4.91 11.61 2.85
C ALA A 47 3.45 11.37 3.26
N GLY A 48 3.16 10.24 3.93
CA GLY A 48 1.81 9.91 4.41
C GLY A 48 0.80 9.69 3.28
N THR A 49 1.27 9.30 2.09
CA THR A 49 0.45 9.08 0.89
C THR A 49 0.17 7.59 0.67
N LEU A 50 -0.89 7.31 -0.08
CA LEU A 50 -1.29 5.95 -0.50
C LEU A 50 -1.48 5.92 -2.02
N PRO A 51 -1.28 4.77 -2.67
CA PRO A 51 -0.86 3.47 -2.12
C PRO A 51 0.64 3.39 -1.81
N VAL A 52 1.02 2.43 -0.97
CA VAL A 52 2.43 2.05 -0.74
C VAL A 52 2.56 0.54 -0.92
N LEU A 53 3.55 0.10 -1.69
CA LEU A 53 3.85 -1.31 -1.92
C LEU A 53 5.15 -1.66 -1.19
N ILE A 54 5.16 -2.77 -0.46
CA ILE A 54 6.37 -3.30 0.19
C ILE A 54 6.59 -4.74 -0.30
N ASP A 55 7.77 -5.03 -0.81
CA ASP A 55 8.19 -6.41 -1.10
C ASP A 55 8.96 -7.02 0.09
N GLU A 56 9.08 -8.35 0.12
CA GLU A 56 9.77 -9.09 1.20
C GLU A 56 11.26 -8.74 1.34
N ALA A 57 11.85 -8.08 0.34
CA ALA A 57 13.22 -7.56 0.41
C ALA A 57 13.34 -6.26 1.22
N ASP A 58 12.25 -5.74 1.81
CA ASP A 58 12.17 -4.40 2.43
C ASP A 58 12.48 -3.25 1.45
N ASP A 59 12.57 -3.53 0.15
CA ASP A 59 12.62 -2.51 -0.89
C ASP A 59 11.23 -1.86 -1.03
N ILE A 60 11.22 -0.55 -0.81
CA ILE A 60 10.03 0.29 -0.96
C ILE A 60 9.92 0.66 -2.43
N LEU A 61 8.86 0.16 -3.08
CA LEU A 61 8.53 0.42 -4.49
C LEU A 61 7.47 1.54 -4.63
#